data_AF-A0A399RIQ2-F1
#
_entry.id   AF-A0A399RIQ2-F1
#
_cell.length_a   1.000
_cell.length_b   1.000
_cell.length_c   1.000
_cell.angle_alpha   90.00
_cell.angle_beta   90.00
_cell.angle_gamma   90.00
#
_symmetry.space_group_name_H-M   'P 1'
#
loop_
_entity.id
_entity.type
_entity.pdbx_description
1 polymer ?
#
loop_
_entity_poly.entity_id
_entity_poly.type
_entity_poly.pdbx_seq_one_letter_code
_entity_poly.pdbx_strand_id
1 'polypeptide(L)'
;MAVSRLSFSALILAALTTGVAQADSMKLTSAEHETVVQACELGLPFIPVESDFGYQTGQFALPVSDDGGDVHSAIILEEASLRTIPECKGEVEDAIARRDDAEDTRSS
;
A
#
# COMPACT_ATOMS: atom_id res chain seq x y z
N MET A 1 -24.59 49.33 39.13
CA MET A 1 -23.89 48.75 37.96
C MET A 1 -23.00 47.63 38.45
N ALA A 2 -23.25 46.41 37.93
CA ALA A 2 -22.49 45.17 38.11
C ALA A 2 -21.05 45.34 37.55
N VAL A 3 -20.04 44.51 37.81
CA VAL A 3 -19.91 43.09 37.41
C VAL A 3 -18.77 42.49 38.27
N SER A 4 -19.09 41.57 39.19
CA SER A 4 -18.86 40.11 39.10
C SER A 4 -17.44 39.66 38.71
N ARG A 5 -16.73 39.09 39.68
CA ARG A 5 -15.40 38.48 39.55
C ARG A 5 -15.55 37.13 38.85
N LEU A 6 -15.01 37.00 37.63
CA LEU A 6 -15.06 35.77 36.86
C LEU A 6 -13.86 34.87 37.15
N SER A 7 -14.20 33.67 37.59
CA SER A 7 -13.35 32.53 37.95
C SER A 7 -12.33 32.15 36.89
N PHE A 8 -11.09 31.89 37.33
CA PHE A 8 -10.07 31.18 36.57
C PHE A 8 -10.38 29.68 36.59
N SER A 9 -10.85 29.12 35.47
CA SER A 9 -10.89 27.67 35.25
C SER A 9 -9.82 27.31 34.23
N ALA A 10 -8.70 26.79 34.71
CA ALA A 10 -7.64 26.23 33.87
C ALA A 10 -8.07 24.84 33.40
N LEU A 11 -8.48 24.74 32.14
CA LEU A 11 -8.87 23.50 31.48
C LEU A 11 -7.61 22.90 30.85
N ILE A 12 -6.97 21.96 31.55
CA ILE A 12 -5.82 21.21 31.01
C ILE A 12 -6.39 20.12 30.09
N LEU A 13 -6.38 20.40 28.79
CA LEU A 13 -6.72 19.42 27.76
C LEU A 13 -5.50 18.53 27.54
N ALA A 14 -5.54 17.31 28.06
CA ALA A 14 -4.53 16.29 27.78
C ALA A 14 -4.56 15.99 26.28
N ALA A 15 -3.53 16.44 25.56
CA ALA A 15 -3.33 16.11 24.16
C ALA A 15 -3.09 14.59 24.08
N LEU A 16 -4.10 13.85 23.63
CA LEU A 16 -3.93 12.50 23.12
C LEU A 16 -3.01 12.61 21.92
N THR A 17 -1.72 12.37 22.12
CA THR A 17 -0.81 12.10 21.02
C THR A 17 -1.18 10.72 20.51
N THR A 18 -2.20 10.66 19.64
CA THR A 18 -2.30 9.60 18.66
C THR A 18 -1.04 9.71 17.82
N GLY A 19 0.01 9.01 18.25
CA GLY A 19 1.13 8.70 17.38
C GLY A 19 0.54 7.94 16.21
N VAL A 20 0.29 8.65 15.13
CA VAL A 20 0.09 8.02 13.84
C VAL A 20 1.43 7.32 13.60
N ALA A 21 1.45 6.00 13.77
CA ALA A 21 2.47 5.19 13.13
C ALA A 21 2.23 5.44 11.65
N GLN A 22 2.93 6.43 11.09
CA GLN A 22 3.02 6.55 9.65
C GLN A 22 3.71 5.26 9.25
N ALA A 23 2.94 4.34 8.68
CA ALA A 23 3.49 3.27 7.88
C ALA A 23 4.44 3.98 6.91
N ASP A 24 5.74 3.78 7.13
CA ASP A 24 6.79 4.29 6.28
C ASP A 24 6.50 3.65 4.93
N SER A 25 5.81 4.39 4.07
CA SER A 25 5.50 3.97 2.71
C SER A 25 6.86 3.74 2.08
N MET A 26 7.25 2.48 1.93
CA MET A 26 8.58 2.11 1.46
C MET A 26 8.80 2.85 0.15
N LYS A 27 9.61 3.90 0.25
CA LYS A 27 9.76 4.88 -0.81
C LYS A 27 10.67 4.23 -1.82
N LEU A 28 10.07 3.78 -2.92
CA LEU A 28 10.79 3.13 -4.00
C LEU A 28 12.04 3.92 -4.36
N THR A 29 13.15 3.22 -4.48
CA THR A 29 14.34 3.81 -5.06
C THR A 29 14.05 4.17 -6.52
N SER A 30 14.81 5.12 -7.07
CA SER A 30 14.60 5.56 -8.47
C SER A 30 14.71 4.41 -9.47
N ALA A 31 15.57 3.41 -9.19
CA ALA A 31 15.76 2.24 -10.05
C ALA A 31 14.57 1.25 -9.94
N GLU A 32 14.03 1.04 -8.74
CA GLU A 32 12.83 0.21 -8.55
C GLU A 32 11.62 0.86 -9.21
N HIS A 33 11.46 2.18 -9.10
CA HIS A 33 10.37 2.89 -9.75
C HIS A 33 10.41 2.72 -11.28
N GLU A 34 11.59 2.88 -11.90
CA GLU A 34 11.75 2.66 -13.34
C GLU A 34 11.44 1.21 -13.75
N THR A 35 11.89 0.23 -12.96
CA THR A 35 11.60 -1.18 -13.19
C THR A 35 10.10 -1.47 -13.11
N VAL A 36 9.41 -0.88 -12.12
CA VAL A 36 7.96 -1.04 -11.94
C VAL A 36 7.19 -0.40 -13.09
N VAL A 37 7.56 0.81 -13.51
CA VAL A 37 6.95 1.48 -14.66
C VAL A 37 7.10 0.62 -15.92
N GLN A 38 8.33 0.15 -16.20
CA GLN A 38 8.59 -0.70 -17.36
C GLN A 38 7.78 -2.00 -17.30
N ALA A 39 7.67 -2.63 -16.14
CA ALA A 39 6.87 -3.82 -15.97
C ALA A 39 5.38 -3.58 -16.27
N CYS A 40 4.85 -2.44 -15.84
CA CYS A 40 3.48 -2.05 -16.13
C CYS A 40 3.25 -1.75 -17.62
N GLU A 41 4.21 -1.10 -18.29
CA GLU A 41 4.16 -0.91 -19.75
C GLU A 41 4.20 -2.24 -20.52
N LEU A 42 4.93 -3.23 -19.98
CA LEU A 42 4.99 -4.58 -20.54
C LEU A 42 3.79 -5.46 -20.15
N GLY A 43 2.89 -4.98 -19.28
CA GLY A 43 1.74 -5.75 -18.78
C GLY A 43 2.16 -6.97 -17.96
N LEU A 44 3.25 -6.86 -17.19
CA LEU A 44 3.70 -7.94 -16.32
C LEU A 44 2.73 -8.13 -15.15
N PRO A 45 2.44 -9.38 -14.75
CA PRO A 45 1.44 -9.66 -13.73
C PRO A 45 1.94 -9.28 -12.33
N PHE A 46 1.12 -8.51 -11.61
CA PHE A 46 1.28 -8.31 -10.17
C PHE A 46 0.63 -9.46 -9.40
N ILE A 47 1.39 -10.08 -8.52
CA ILE A 47 0.95 -11.23 -7.72
C ILE A 47 0.63 -10.73 -6.31
N PRO A 48 -0.61 -10.88 -5.81
CA PRO A 48 -0.94 -10.48 -4.45
C PRO A 48 -0.13 -11.32 -3.44
N VAL A 49 0.42 -10.64 -2.43
CA VAL A 49 1.18 -11.30 -1.35
C VAL A 49 0.23 -11.65 -0.22
N GLU A 50 0.25 -12.93 0.16
CA GLU A 50 -0.43 -13.47 1.33
C GLU A 50 0.59 -13.76 2.44
N SER A 51 0.16 -13.58 3.68
CA SER A 51 0.85 -14.08 4.86
C SER A 51 0.83 -15.61 4.88
N ASP A 52 1.78 -16.24 5.58
CA ASP A 52 1.80 -17.69 5.83
C ASP A 52 0.50 -18.24 6.43
N PHE A 53 -0.28 -17.37 7.09
CA PHE A 53 -1.59 -17.71 7.66
C PHE A 53 -2.77 -17.50 6.69
N GLY A 54 -2.50 -17.17 5.42
CA GLY A 54 -3.51 -16.93 4.38
C GLY A 54 -4.20 -15.56 4.46
N TYR A 55 -3.64 -14.61 5.20
CA TYR A 55 -4.16 -13.24 5.26
C TYR A 55 -3.51 -12.36 4.19
N GLN A 56 -4.31 -11.57 3.49
CA GLN A 56 -3.79 -10.59 2.55
C GLN A 56 -3.00 -9.50 3.26
N THR A 57 -1.83 -9.16 2.71
CA THR A 57 -0.97 -8.14 3.31
C THR A 57 -1.17 -6.75 2.71
N GLY A 58 -2.00 -6.60 1.66
CA GLY A 58 -2.13 -5.36 0.89
C GLY A 58 -0.89 -5.03 0.05
N GLN A 59 -0.03 -6.03 -0.18
CA GLN A 59 1.19 -5.91 -0.98
C GLN A 59 1.08 -6.78 -2.23
N PHE A 60 1.83 -6.40 -3.24
CA PHE A 60 1.96 -7.11 -4.50
C PHE A 60 3.43 -7.38 -4.80
N ALA A 61 3.71 -8.56 -5.31
CA ALA A 61 5.01 -8.96 -5.81
C ALA A 61 5.04 -8.76 -7.32
N LEU A 62 6.02 -7.99 -7.79
CA LEU A 62 6.37 -7.88 -9.20
C LEU A 62 7.57 -8.79 -9.48
N PRO A 63 7.41 -9.90 -10.21
CA PRO A 63 8.53 -10.74 -10.61
C PRO A 63 9.44 -9.99 -11.59
N VAL A 64 10.73 -9.92 -11.26
CA VAL A 64 11.76 -9.35 -12.14
C VAL A 64 12.44 -10.51 -12.85
N SER A 65 12.25 -10.55 -14.16
CA SER A 65 12.88 -11.55 -15.04
C SER A 65 14.05 -10.90 -15.78
N ASP A 66 15.12 -11.65 -16.01
CA ASP A 66 16.14 -11.22 -16.96
C ASP A 66 15.70 -11.48 -18.41
N ASP A 67 16.51 -11.04 -19.38
CA ASP A 67 16.26 -11.16 -20.82
C ASP A 67 16.08 -12.64 -21.29
N GLY A 68 16.55 -13.60 -20.49
CA GLY A 68 16.35 -15.04 -20.69
C GLY A 68 15.00 -15.58 -20.20
N GLY A 69 14.20 -14.78 -19.50
CA GLY A 69 12.89 -15.15 -18.97
C GLY A 69 12.92 -15.86 -17.61
N ASP A 70 14.09 -16.00 -16.98
CA ASP A 70 14.20 -16.58 -15.64
C ASP A 70 13.87 -15.52 -14.58
N VAL A 71 12.95 -15.85 -13.67
CA VAL A 71 12.61 -14.97 -12.54
C VAL A 71 13.62 -15.18 -11.43
N HIS A 72 14.47 -14.18 -11.19
CA HIS A 72 15.51 -14.25 -10.16
C HIS A 72 15.18 -13.48 -8.88
N SER A 73 14.26 -12.52 -8.95
CA SER A 73 13.84 -11.72 -7.80
C SER A 73 12.41 -11.20 -7.98
N ALA A 74 11.86 -10.65 -6.91
CA ALA A 74 10.59 -9.93 -6.96
C ALA A 74 10.68 -8.64 -6.15
N ILE A 75 10.08 -7.57 -6.66
CA ILE A 75 9.93 -6.31 -5.94
C ILE A 75 8.58 -6.37 -5.20
N ILE A 76 8.61 -6.19 -3.89
CA ILE A 76 7.39 -6.17 -3.07
C ILE A 76 6.95 -4.73 -2.89
N LEU A 77 5.69 -4.45 -3.26
CA LEU A 77 5.15 -3.12 -3.43
C LEU A 77 3.82 -3.02 -2.71
N GLU A 78 3.59 -1.94 -1.97
CA GLU A 78 2.26 -1.68 -1.43
C GLU A 78 1.29 -1.29 -2.53
N GLU A 79 0.03 -1.72 -2.42
CA GLU A 79 -1.05 -1.34 -3.33
C GLU A 79 -1.15 0.19 -3.49
N ALA A 80 -1.01 0.92 -2.37
CA ALA A 80 -1.08 2.37 -2.36
C ALA A 80 0.03 3.00 -3.22
N SER A 81 1.24 2.44 -3.19
CA SER A 81 2.37 2.93 -4.00
C SER A 81 2.15 2.68 -5.49
N LEU A 82 1.66 1.49 -5.84
CA LEU A 82 1.34 1.14 -7.22
C LEU A 82 0.24 2.03 -7.82
N ARG A 83 -0.77 2.39 -7.02
CA ARG A 83 -1.84 3.33 -7.43
C ARG A 83 -1.33 4.75 -7.73
N THR A 84 -0.15 5.13 -7.25
CA THR A 84 0.46 6.43 -7.58
C THR A 84 1.14 6.44 -8.95
N ILE A 85 1.40 5.26 -9.53
CA ILE A 85 2.03 5.10 -10.84
C ILE A 85 0.90 4.93 -11.89
N PRO A 86 0.65 5.93 -12.75
CA PRO A 86 -0.49 5.91 -13.66
C PRO A 86 -0.43 4.76 -14.68
N GLU A 87 0.77 4.36 -15.10
CA GLU A 87 1.00 3.24 -16.02
C GLU A 87 0.57 1.89 -15.40
N CYS A 88 0.67 1.76 -14.08
CA CYS A 88 0.35 0.54 -13.36
C CYS A 88 -1.12 0.43 -12.96
N LYS A 89 -1.90 1.51 -13.07
CA LYS A 89 -3.25 1.57 -12.51
C LYS A 89 -4.15 0.44 -13.01
N GLY A 90 -4.15 0.17 -14.32
CA GLY A 90 -4.97 -0.88 -14.91
C GLY A 90 -4.60 -2.28 -14.41
N GLU A 91 -3.30 -2.59 -14.40
CA GLU A 91 -2.80 -3.90 -14.00
C GLU A 91 -3.02 -4.17 -12.50
N VAL A 92 -2.95 -3.13 -11.69
CA VAL A 92 -3.23 -3.17 -10.24
C VAL A 92 -4.71 -3.36 -9.99
N GLU A 93 -5.59 -2.65 -10.70
CA GLU A 93 -7.04 -2.83 -10.59
C GLU A 93 -7.47 -4.24 -11.01
N ASP A 94 -6.88 -4.79 -12.07
CA ASP A 94 -7.12 -6.18 -12.50
C ASP A 94 -6.59 -7.19 -11.48
N ALA A 95 -5.41 -6.96 -10.90
CA ALA A 95 -4.88 -7.83 -9.84
C ALA A 95 -5.73 -7.80 -8.57
N ILE A 96 -6.29 -6.64 -8.22
CA ILE A 96 -7.24 -6.48 -7.11
C ILE A 96 -8.56 -7.20 -7.40
N ALA A 97 -9.12 -7.06 -8.60
CA ALA A 97 -10.35 -7.74 -8.97
C ALA A 97 -10.19 -9.27 -8.87
N ARG A 98 -9.09 -9.82 -9.40
CA ARG A 98 -8.76 -11.25 -9.30
C ARG A 98 -8.61 -11.73 -7.86
N ARG A 99 -8.05 -10.89 -6.99
CA ARG A 99 -7.90 -11.16 -5.56
C ARG A 99 -9.25 -11.20 -4.86
N ASP A 100 -10.10 -10.22 -5.11
CA ASP A 100 -11.41 -10.11 -4.46
C ASP A 100 -12.33 -11.29 -4.87
N ASP A 101 -12.27 -11.73 -6.13
CA ASP A 101 -12.95 -12.96 -6.60
C ASP A 101 -12.47 -14.22 -5.87
N ALA A 102 -11.16 -14.32 -5.60
CA ALA A 102 -10.58 -15.46 -4.89
C ALA A 102 -11.04 -15.54 -3.43
N GLU A 103 -11.20 -14.42 -2.74
CA GLU A 103 -11.71 -14.36 -1.37
C GLU A 103 -13.18 -14.82 -1.26
N ASP A 104 -14.02 -14.44 -2.22
CA ASP A 104 -15.44 -14.79 -2.24
C ASP A 104 -15.63 -16.33 -2.33
N THR A 105 -14.79 -16.99 -3.14
CA THR A 105 -14.78 -18.45 -3.23
C THR A 105 -14.26 -19.16 -1.98
N ARG A 106 -13.42 -18.51 -1.16
CA ARG A 106 -12.86 -19.09 0.08
C ARG A 106 -13.81 -18.99 1.27
N SER A 107 -14.76 -18.06 1.23
CA SER A 107 -15.81 -17.88 2.25
C SER A 107 -17.07 -18.72 2.01
N SER A 108 -17.12 -19.50 0.92
CA SER A 108 -18.26 -20.37 0.56
C SER A 108 -18.09 -21.82 1.02
#